data_AF-A0A941B564-F1
#
_entry.id   AF-A0A941B564-F1
#
_cell.length_a   1.000
_cell.length_b   1.000
_cell.length_c   1.000
_cell.angle_alpha   90.00
_cell.angle_beta   90.00
_cell.angle_gamma   90.00
#
_symmetry.space_group_name_H-M   'P 1'
#
loop_
_entity.id
_entity.type
_entity.pdbx_description
1 polymer ?
#
loop_
_entity_poly.entity_id
_entity_poly.type
_entity_poly.pdbx_seq_one_letter_code
_entity_poly.pdbx_strand_id
1 'polypeptide(L)'
;MLLHELAHARSGDKGNVSDITVIAYEARDFALLRGLVTAERVQRHFSAFLEGGEGAVRRYELPHLGALKFVLDGALDGGVTRSLNLDTHGKCLGSLLLGMDIGDVHAPEPEPEPEPSPEPNPNPEPESSGTRSSHGTRR
;
A
#
# COMPACT_ATOMS: atom_id res chain seq x y z
N MET A 1 0.14 -16.62 -4.85
CA MET A 1 0.24 -15.22 -5.33
C MET A 1 1.62 -14.65 -5.00
N LEU A 2 2.19 -13.80 -5.88
CA LEU A 2 3.46 -13.13 -5.66
C LEU A 2 3.27 -11.72 -5.07
N LEU A 3 4.25 -11.24 -4.29
CA LEU A 3 4.19 -9.91 -3.66
C LEU A 3 4.03 -8.77 -4.68
N HIS A 4 4.64 -8.87 -5.86
CA HIS A 4 4.53 -7.87 -6.92
C HIS A 4 3.10 -7.58 -7.40
N GLU A 5 2.14 -8.46 -7.11
CA GLU A 5 0.74 -8.29 -7.50
C GLU A 5 0.03 -7.24 -6.61
N LEU A 6 0.51 -7.03 -5.38
CA LEU A 6 -0.12 -6.14 -4.39
C LEU A 6 0.75 -4.92 -4.02
N ALA A 7 2.02 -4.88 -4.43
CA ALA A 7 2.94 -3.86 -3.97
C ALA A 7 4.03 -3.52 -4.98
N HIS A 8 4.51 -2.29 -4.90
CA HIS A 8 5.80 -1.89 -5.48
C HIS A 8 6.87 -1.78 -4.38
N ALA A 9 8.13 -1.79 -4.78
CA ALA A 9 9.24 -1.71 -3.85
C ALA A 9 10.28 -0.67 -4.27
N ARG A 10 10.95 -0.10 -3.26
CA ARG A 10 12.10 0.80 -3.40
C ARG A 10 13.23 0.25 -2.53
N SER A 11 14.44 0.14 -3.08
CA SER A 11 15.62 -0.21 -2.28
C SER A 11 16.64 0.92 -2.20
N GLY A 12 17.33 0.96 -1.07
CA GLY A 12 18.43 1.84 -0.74
C GLY A 12 19.59 1.06 -0.13
N ASP A 13 20.76 1.68 -0.15
CA ASP A 13 21.98 1.14 0.45
C ASP A 13 22.63 2.17 1.36
N LYS A 14 23.19 1.68 2.47
CA LYS A 14 24.03 2.46 3.38
C LYS A 14 25.16 1.58 3.91
N GLY A 15 26.31 1.62 3.24
CA GLY A 15 27.46 0.79 3.60
C GLY A 15 27.18 -0.68 3.26
N ASN A 16 27.24 -1.57 4.26
CA ASN A 16 26.90 -2.99 4.09
C ASN A 16 25.43 -3.31 4.45
N VAL A 17 24.58 -2.28 4.57
CA VAL A 17 23.17 -2.41 4.91
C VAL A 17 22.34 -2.07 3.68
N SER A 18 21.31 -2.85 3.41
CA SER A 18 20.28 -2.49 2.45
C SER A 18 18.96 -2.22 3.15
N ASP A 19 18.25 -1.19 2.72
CA ASP A 19 16.86 -0.97 3.09
C ASP A 19 15.93 -1.24 1.90
N ILE A 20 14.80 -1.88 2.17
CA ILE A 20 13.78 -2.18 1.17
C ILE A 20 12.43 -1.74 1.72
N THR A 21 11.77 -0.82 1.03
CA THR A 21 10.42 -0.39 1.37
C THR A 21 9.44 -1.01 0.39
N VAL A 22 8.49 -1.78 0.91
CA VAL A 22 7.36 -2.37 0.18
C VAL A 22 6.14 -1.48 0.43
N ILE A 23 5.48 -1.04 -0.63
CA ILE A 23 4.37 -0.08 -0.56
C ILE A 23 3.19 -0.72 -1.31
N ALA A 24 2.06 -0.86 -0.62
CA ALA A 24 0.84 -1.39 -1.21
C ALA A 24 0.40 -0.55 -2.42
N TYR A 25 -0.16 -1.18 -3.45
CA TYR A 25 -0.83 -0.43 -4.52
C TYR A 25 -2.10 0.23 -3.99
N GLU A 26 -2.90 -0.54 -3.25
CA GLU A 26 -4.14 -0.06 -2.64
C GLU A 26 -4.03 -0.08 -1.12
N ALA A 27 -4.57 0.96 -0.46
CA ALA A 27 -4.49 1.09 1.00
C ALA A 27 -5.17 -0.08 1.75
N ARG A 28 -6.22 -0.68 1.15
CA ARG A 28 -6.93 -1.84 1.71
C ARG A 28 -6.04 -3.09 1.86
N ASP A 29 -5.05 -3.23 1.00
CA ASP A 29 -4.18 -4.41 0.98
C ASP A 29 -3.08 -4.34 2.04
N PHE A 30 -2.86 -3.16 2.65
CA PHE A 30 -1.83 -2.98 3.67
C PHE A 30 -2.00 -3.94 4.86
N ALA A 31 -3.23 -4.16 5.34
CA ALA A 31 -3.48 -5.07 6.46
C ALA A 31 -3.08 -6.51 6.13
N LEU A 32 -3.34 -6.95 4.89
CA LEU A 32 -2.96 -8.25 4.37
C LEU A 32 -1.43 -8.36 4.25
N LEU A 33 -0.78 -7.39 3.61
CA LEU A 33 0.67 -7.31 3.47
C LEU A 33 1.38 -7.31 4.83
N ARG A 34 0.85 -6.56 5.80
CA ARG A 34 1.38 -6.47 7.16
C ARG A 34 1.38 -7.82 7.88
N GLY A 35 0.39 -8.67 7.63
CA GLY A 35 0.32 -10.03 8.18
C GLY A 35 1.19 -11.04 7.42
N LEU A 36 1.31 -10.90 6.10
CA LEU A 36 1.99 -11.88 5.26
C LEU A 36 3.48 -11.62 5.05
N VAL A 37 3.91 -10.35 5.03
CA VAL A 37 5.29 -9.96 4.76
C VAL A 37 5.99 -9.68 6.09
N THR A 38 6.28 -10.76 6.81
CA THR A 38 6.95 -10.71 8.12
C THR A 38 8.47 -10.65 7.99
N ALA A 39 9.16 -10.19 9.03
CA ALA A 39 10.63 -10.13 9.03
C ALA A 39 11.24 -11.52 8.80
N GLU A 40 10.65 -12.56 9.37
CA GLU A 40 11.11 -13.95 9.28
C GLU A 40 10.95 -14.50 7.87
N ARG A 41 9.85 -14.17 7.17
CA ARG A 41 9.65 -14.58 5.77
C ARG A 41 10.64 -13.87 4.85
N VAL A 42 10.86 -12.57 5.05
CA VAL A 42 11.87 -11.81 4.30
C VAL A 42 13.27 -12.36 4.56
N GLN A 43 13.61 -12.67 5.82
CA GLN A 43 14.90 -13.29 6.15
C GLN A 43 15.09 -14.64 5.46
N ARG A 44 14.06 -15.48 5.45
CA ARG A 44 14.10 -16.77 4.74
C ARG A 44 14.29 -16.58 3.23
N HIS A 45 13.59 -15.62 2.64
CA HIS A 45 13.69 -15.29 1.21
C HIS A 45 15.10 -14.86 0.80
N PHE A 46 15.80 -14.12 1.68
CA PHE A 46 17.17 -13.66 1.45
C PHE A 46 18.26 -14.54 2.08
N SER A 47 17.93 -15.73 2.59
CA SER A 47 18.87 -16.59 3.32
C SER A 47 20.11 -17.01 2.51
N ALA A 48 20.02 -17.05 1.18
CA ALA A 48 21.16 -17.33 0.31
C ALA A 48 22.18 -16.19 0.23
N PHE A 49 21.81 -14.97 0.61
CA PHE A 49 22.62 -13.75 0.44
C PHE A 49 22.98 -13.09 1.78
N LEU A 50 22.21 -13.34 2.83
CA LEU A 50 22.46 -12.77 4.14
C LEU A 50 23.54 -13.58 4.86
N GLU A 51 24.70 -12.97 5.07
CA GLU A 51 25.76 -13.53 5.92
C GLU A 51 25.35 -13.56 7.40
N GLY A 52 24.37 -12.74 7.78
CA GLY A 52 23.83 -12.67 9.13
C GLY A 52 22.82 -13.78 9.43
N GLY A 53 23.02 -14.45 10.57
CA GLY A 53 22.03 -15.39 11.15
C GLY A 53 20.74 -14.71 11.59
N GLU A 54 19.98 -15.36 12.49
CA GLU A 54 18.71 -14.81 13.02
C GLU A 54 18.83 -13.34 13.44
N GLY A 55 17.88 -12.50 13.01
CA GLY A 55 17.85 -11.07 13.36
C GLY A 55 18.54 -10.12 12.38
N ALA A 56 19.09 -10.62 11.26
CA ALA A 56 19.64 -9.78 10.19
C ALA A 56 18.60 -8.90 9.47
N VAL A 57 17.31 -9.19 9.66
CA VAL A 57 16.21 -8.44 9.05
C VAL A 57 15.36 -7.77 10.13
N ARG A 58 15.31 -6.43 10.08
CA ARG A 58 14.41 -5.62 10.92
C ARG A 58 13.27 -5.08 10.08
N ARG A 59 12.04 -5.14 10.61
CA ARG A 59 10.82 -4.64 9.95
C ARG A 59 10.24 -3.46 10.72
N TYR A 60 9.84 -2.43 9.98
CA TYR A 60 9.17 -1.22 10.47
C TYR A 60 7.85 -1.04 9.70
N GLU A 61 6.76 -0.83 10.42
CA GLU A 61 5.44 -0.57 9.83
C GLU A 61 5.23 0.93 9.63
N LEU A 62 4.75 1.32 8.46
CA LEU A 62 4.46 2.71 8.09
C LEU A 62 2.99 2.80 7.64
N PRO A 63 2.02 2.68 8.58
CA PRO A 63 0.60 2.51 8.24
C PRO A 63 0.02 3.67 7.43
N HIS A 64 0.42 4.91 7.74
CA HIS A 64 -0.02 6.10 7.00
C HIS A 64 0.48 6.16 5.55
N LEU A 65 1.49 5.37 5.21
CA LEU A 65 2.02 5.24 3.84
C LEU A 65 1.60 3.92 3.19
N GLY A 66 0.84 3.06 3.88
CA GLY A 66 0.54 1.71 3.40
C GLY A 66 1.81 0.88 3.14
N ALA A 67 2.86 1.07 3.95
CA ALA A 67 4.19 0.56 3.65
C ALA A 67 4.84 -0.24 4.78
N LEU A 68 5.71 -1.17 4.40
CA LEU A 68 6.59 -1.94 5.27
C LEU A 68 8.03 -1.66 4.87
N LYS A 69 8.85 -1.20 5.81
CA LYS A 69 10.28 -1.00 5.60
C LYS A 69 11.06 -2.12 6.25
N PHE A 70 11.94 -2.74 5.47
CA PHE A 70 12.89 -3.74 5.90
C PHE A 70 14.29 -3.16 5.88
N VAL A 71 15.08 -3.48 6.89
CA VAL A 71 16.51 -3.17 6.95
C VAL A 71 17.25 -4.48 7.10
N LEU A 72 18.10 -4.78 6.12
CA LEU A 72 18.83 -6.02 5.97
C LEU A 72 20.31 -5.73 6.25
N ASP A 73 20.77 -6.15 7.41
CA ASP A 73 22.16 -5.99 7.83
C ASP A 73 23.04 -7.07 7.16
N GLY A 74 24.12 -6.66 6.50
CA GLY A 74 25.04 -7.60 5.84
C GLY A 74 24.60 -8.06 4.45
N ALA A 75 23.59 -7.42 3.84
CA ALA A 75 23.03 -7.84 2.56
C ALA A 75 23.92 -7.56 1.34
N LEU A 76 25.02 -6.83 1.50
CA LEU A 76 25.83 -6.30 0.39
C LEU A 76 27.28 -6.81 0.42
N ASP A 77 27.59 -7.88 1.16
CA ASP A 77 28.91 -8.54 1.15
C ASP A 77 30.09 -7.56 1.30
N GLY A 78 30.05 -6.75 2.36
CA GLY A 78 31.04 -5.71 2.64
C GLY A 78 30.78 -4.38 1.95
N GLY A 79 29.69 -4.27 1.17
CA GLY A 79 29.25 -3.06 0.47
C GLY A 79 30.10 -2.71 -0.76
N VAL A 80 29.81 -1.55 -1.34
CA VAL A 80 30.34 -1.07 -2.64
C VAL A 80 31.87 -1.19 -2.80
N THR A 81 32.63 -0.99 -1.72
CA THR A 81 34.10 -0.96 -1.79
C THR A 81 34.76 -2.33 -1.68
N ARG A 82 34.03 -3.36 -1.21
CA ARG A 82 34.60 -4.68 -0.89
C ARG A 82 33.89 -5.84 -1.59
N SER A 83 32.63 -5.65 -1.97
CA SER A 83 31.83 -6.70 -2.58
C SER A 83 32.31 -7.04 -3.99
N LEU A 84 32.31 -8.34 -4.30
CA LEU A 84 32.48 -8.86 -5.66
C LEU A 84 31.15 -9.07 -6.38
N ASN A 85 30.03 -8.75 -5.74
CA ASN A 85 28.70 -8.93 -6.30
C ASN A 85 28.47 -7.95 -7.46
N LEU A 86 27.62 -8.34 -8.43
CA LEU A 86 27.27 -7.47 -9.55
C LEU A 86 26.34 -6.32 -9.12
N ASP A 87 25.51 -6.53 -8.11
CA ASP A 87 24.61 -5.52 -7.54
C ASP A 87 25.11 -5.05 -6.15
N THR A 88 26.29 -4.43 -6.14
CA THR A 88 26.93 -3.95 -4.89
C THR A 88 26.12 -2.87 -4.14
N HIS A 89 25.16 -2.24 -4.82
CA HIS A 89 24.27 -1.22 -4.26
C HIS A 89 22.88 -1.76 -3.89
N GLY A 90 22.62 -3.06 -4.09
CA GLY A 90 21.35 -3.70 -3.75
C GLY A 90 20.13 -3.13 -4.47
N LYS A 91 20.29 -2.58 -5.69
CA LYS A 91 19.18 -1.97 -6.45
C LYS A 91 18.17 -3.03 -6.92
N CYS A 92 18.62 -4.26 -7.14
CA CYS A 92 17.78 -5.38 -7.54
C CYS A 92 17.10 -6.06 -6.35
N LEU A 93 17.54 -5.82 -5.10
CA LEU A 93 16.96 -6.47 -3.91
C LEU A 93 15.46 -6.17 -3.73
N GLY A 94 15.01 -4.98 -4.13
CA GLY A 94 13.58 -4.65 -4.16
C GLY A 94 12.80 -5.57 -5.10
N SER A 95 13.27 -5.74 -6.34
CA SER A 95 12.66 -6.66 -7.31
C SER A 95 12.72 -8.11 -6.87
N LEU A 96 13.83 -8.52 -6.22
CA LEU A 96 13.95 -9.86 -5.65
C LEU A 96 12.91 -10.11 -4.55
N LEU A 97 12.69 -9.14 -3.65
CA LEU A 97 11.65 -9.26 -2.62
C LEU A 97 10.24 -9.30 -3.22
N LEU A 98 9.97 -8.52 -4.27
CA LEU A 98 8.68 -8.54 -4.97
C LEU A 98 8.37 -9.91 -5.61
N GLY A 99 9.39 -10.71 -5.90
CA GLY A 99 9.24 -12.10 -6.34
C GLY A 99 8.94 -13.10 -5.21
N MET A 100 8.80 -12.65 -3.96
CA MET A 100 8.45 -13.53 -2.83
C MET A 100 7.01 -14.03 -2.96
N ASP A 101 6.81 -15.35 -2.82
CA ASP A 101 5.49 -15.96 -2.72
C ASP A 101 4.85 -15.63 -1.37
N ILE A 102 3.66 -15.03 -1.42
CA ILE A 102 2.88 -14.63 -0.24
C ILE A 102 1.71 -15.57 0.08
N GLY A 103 1.52 -16.63 -0.70
CA GLY A 103 0.44 -17.62 -0.58
C GLY A 103 -0.80 -17.23 -1.39
N ASP A 104 -1.79 -18.12 -1.42
CA ASP A 104 -3.08 -17.87 -2.07
C ASP A 104 -4.07 -17.29 -1.06
N VAL A 105 -3.99 -15.97 -0.92
CA VAL A 105 -4.94 -15.16 -0.16
C VAL A 105 -5.72 -14.31 -1.16
N HIS A 106 -7.02 -14.56 -1.27
CA HIS A 106 -7.86 -13.65 -2.02
C HIS A 106 -7.94 -12.33 -1.27
N ALA A 107 -7.71 -11.20 -1.96
CA ALA A 107 -7.98 -9.90 -1.38
C ALA A 107 -9.44 -9.89 -0.90
N PRO A 108 -9.74 -9.30 0.27
CA PRO A 108 -11.13 -9.11 0.67
C PRO A 108 -11.85 -8.37 -0.45
N GLU A 109 -13.02 -8.88 -0.87
CA GLU A 109 -13.81 -8.23 -1.91
C GLU A 109 -14.04 -6.76 -1.53
N PRO A 110 -13.99 -5.82 -2.50
CA PRO A 110 -14.27 -4.42 -2.21
C PRO A 110 -15.61 -4.29 -1.48
N GLU A 111 -15.61 -3.63 -0.32
CA GLU A 111 -16.86 -3.24 0.31
C GLU A 111 -17.68 -2.41 -0.71
N PRO A 112 -19.00 -2.66 -0.83
CA PRO A 112 -19.82 -1.94 -1.79
C PRO A 112 -19.72 -0.44 -1.53
N GLU A 113 -19.53 0.34 -2.60
CA GLU A 113 -19.50 1.80 -2.50
C GLU A 113 -20.78 2.29 -1.81
N PRO A 114 -20.70 3.26 -0.87
CA PRO A 114 -21.89 3.78 -0.21
C PRO A 114 -22.84 4.33 -1.28
N GLU A 115 -24.10 3.90 -1.24
CA GLU A 115 -25.12 4.37 -2.18
C GLU A 115 -25.12 5.91 -2.21
N PRO A 116 -25.20 6.54 -3.40
CA PRO A 116 -25.23 7.98 -3.51
C PRO A 116 -26.40 8.52 -2.68
N SER A 117 -26.14 9.53 -1.86
CA SER A 117 -27.17 10.22 -1.08
C SER A 117 -28.35 10.60 -1.99
N PRO A 118 -29.61 10.35 -1.58
CA PRO A 118 -30.76 10.67 -2.39
C PRO A 118 -30.75 12.16 -2.77
N GLU A 119 -31.02 12.45 -4.05
CA GLU A 119 -31.11 13.82 -4.54
C GLU A 119 -32.11 14.62 -3.69
N PRO A 120 -31.79 15.89 -3.33
CA PRO A 120 -32.72 16.72 -2.60
C PRO A 120 -34.01 16.88 -3.41
N ASN A 121 -35.14 16.58 -2.75
CA ASN A 121 -36.48 16.65 -3.35
C ASN A 121 -36.68 18.03 -4.02
N PRO A 122 -37.16 18.11 -5.28
CA PRO A 122 -37.41 19.39 -5.92
C PRO A 122 -38.28 20.28 -5.02
N ASN A 123 -37.84 21.53 -4.85
CA ASN A 123 -38.53 22.52 -4.05
C ASN A 123 -39.99 22.65 -4.53
N PRO A 124 -41.00 22.70 -3.65
CA PRO A 124 -42.39 22.84 -4.07
C PRO A 124 -42.53 24.09 -4.94
N GLU A 125 -43.23 23.95 -6.07
CA GLU A 125 -43.52 25.06 -6.98
C GLU A 125 -44.21 26.20 -6.23
N PRO A 126 -43.86 27.48 -6.48
CA PRO A 126 -44.50 28.59 -5.79
C PRO A 126 -45.99 28.63 -6.15
N GLU A 127 -46.85 28.55 -5.14
CA GLU A 127 -48.30 28.67 -5.32
C GLU A 127 -48.62 29.99 -6.03
N SER A 128 -49.24 29.91 -7.20
CA SER A 128 -49.72 31.09 -7.93
C SER A 128 -50.79 31.78 -7.09
N SER A 129 -50.47 32.94 -6.53
CA SER A 129 -51.44 33.81 -5.87
C SER A 129 -52.45 34.31 -6.90
N GLY A 130 -53.57 33.59 -7.00
CA GLY A 130 -54.72 33.98 -7.80
C GLY A 130 -55.34 35.25 -7.23
N THR A 131 -54.98 36.40 -7.79
CA THR A 131 -55.65 37.68 -7.52
C THR A 131 -57.09 37.60 -8.04
N ARG A 132 -58.05 37.27 -7.17
CA ARG A 132 -59.47 37.44 -7.46
C ARG A 132 -59.80 38.93 -7.46
N SER A 133 -59.90 39.52 -8.64
CA SER A 133 -60.48 40.85 -8.83
C SER A 133 -62.00 40.76 -8.67
N SER A 134 -62.52 41.20 -7.53
CA SER A 134 -63.95 41.49 -7.35
C SER A 134 -64.17 43.00 -7.48
N HIS A 135 -64.70 43.45 -8.62
CA HIS A 135 -65.24 44.79 -8.76
C HIS A 135 -66.75 44.70 -8.97
N GLY A 136 -67.49 44.88 -7.87
CA GLY A 136 -68.93 44.98 -7.85
C GLY A 136 -69.39 46.34 -8.41
N THR A 137 -70.30 46.29 -9.37
CA THR A 137 -71.03 47.42 -9.92
C THR A 137 -71.99 47.98 -8.85
N ARG A 138 -71.81 49.25 -8.46
CA ARG A 138 -72.79 50.01 -7.67
C ARG A 138 -73.92 50.50 -8.57
N ARG A 139 -75.15 50.33 -8.12
CA ARG A 139 -76.31 51.16 -8.48
C ARG A 139 -76.67 52.02 -7.29
#